data_AF-A0AB74N0Z7-F1
#
_entry.id   AF-A0AB74N0Z7-F1
#
_cell.length_a   1.000
_cell.length_b   1.000
_cell.length_c   1.000
_cell.angle_alpha   90.00
_cell.angle_beta   90.00
_cell.angle_gamma   90.00
#
_symmetry.space_group_name_H-M   'P 1'
#
loop_
_entity.id
_entity.type
_entity.pdbx_description
1 polymer ?
#
loop_
_entity_poly.entity_id
_entity_poly.type
_entity_poly.pdbx_seq_one_letter_code
_entity_poly.pdbx_strand_id
1 'polypeptide(L)' 'MSIRRVIVIGDKTTHGGTVLQGSHTITAGGKNIALQGDLVTCPQCKGNFHIA' A
#
# COMPACT_ATOMS: atom_id res chain seq x y z
N MET A 1 -7.26 -12.11 18.77
CA MET A 1 -6.63 -10.76 18.80
C MET A 1 -6.32 -10.34 17.38
N SER A 2 -6.97 -9.29 16.87
CA SER A 2 -6.65 -8.74 15.54
C SER A 2 -5.56 -7.68 15.69
N ILE A 3 -4.38 -7.94 15.12
CA ILE A 3 -3.32 -6.93 15.03
C ILE A 3 -3.66 -5.98 13.89
N ARG A 4 -3.91 -4.71 14.18
CA ARG A 4 -4.01 -3.68 13.13
C ARG A 4 -2.59 -3.34 12.68
N ARG A 5 -2.27 -3.67 11.43
CA ARG A 5 -1.01 -3.25 10.80
C ARG A 5 -1.24 -2.02 9.96
N VAL A 6 -0.24 -1.16 9.91
CA VAL A 6 -0.16 -0.04 8.99
C VAL A 6 0.36 -0.57 7.67
N ILE A 7 -0.28 -0.19 6.57
CA ILE A 7 0.17 -0.53 5.22
C ILE A 7 1.22 0.50 4.81
N VAL A 8 2.35 0.05 4.27
CA VAL A 8 3.45 0.92 3.85
C VAL A 8 3.88 0.65 2.41
N ILE A 9 4.63 1.58 1.80
CA ILE A 9 5.19 1.38 0.46
C ILE A 9 5.98 0.07 0.39
N GLY A 10 5.70 -0.72 -0.66
CA GLY A 10 6.29 -2.03 -0.89
C GLY A 10 5.51 -3.20 -0.29
N ASP A 11 4.49 -2.97 0.53
CA ASP A 11 3.63 -4.04 1.03
C ASP A 11 2.86 -4.72 -0.10
N LYS A 12 2.61 -6.03 0.08
CA LYS A 12 1.87 -6.84 -0.89
C LYS A 12 0.38 -6.75 -0.65
N THR A 13 -0.38 -6.65 -1.73
CA THR A 13 -1.84 -6.77 -1.68
C THR A 13 -2.25 -8.24 -1.77
N THR A 14 -3.47 -8.56 -1.33
CA THR A 14 -4.02 -9.92 -1.37
C THR A 14 -4.12 -10.50 -2.79
N HIS A 15 -4.12 -9.64 -3.80
CA HIS A 15 -4.15 -10.02 -5.22
C HIS A 15 -2.74 -10.14 -5.84
N GLY A 16 -1.69 -10.16 -5.02
CA GLY A 16 -0.29 -10.24 -5.44
C GLY A 16 0.30 -8.89 -5.91
N GLY A 17 -0.45 -7.81 -5.73
CA GLY A 17 -0.01 -6.46 -6.05
C GLY A 17 1.00 -5.89 -5.08
N THR A 18 1.48 -4.68 -5.33
CA THR A 18 2.43 -3.98 -4.47
C THR A 18 2.03 -2.52 -4.31
N VAL A 19 2.09 -1.99 -3.09
CA VAL A 19 1.87 -0.58 -2.80
C VAL A 19 3.01 0.25 -3.40
N LEU A 20 2.65 1.21 -4.25
CA LEU A 20 3.61 2.07 -4.97
C LEU A 20 3.78 3.43 -4.29
N GLN A 21 2.70 3.96 -3.72
CA GLN A 21 2.67 5.30 -3.14
C GLN A 21 2.25 5.29 -1.67
N GLY A 22 2.61 6.38 -0.99
CA GLY A 22 2.41 6.57 0.43
C GLY A 22 2.57 8.04 0.80
N SER A 23 2.16 8.39 2.01
CA SER A 23 2.27 9.70 2.62
C SER A 23 3.70 10.24 2.59
N HIS A 24 3.86 11.51 2.26
CA HIS A 24 5.15 12.20 2.31
C HIS A 24 5.53 12.69 3.70
N THR A 25 4.57 12.77 4.62
CA THR A 25 4.76 13.37 5.95
C THR A 25 4.72 12.35 7.07
N ILE A 26 4.10 11.19 6.84
CA ILE A 26 3.90 10.16 7.86
C ILE A 26 4.61 8.88 7.45
N THR A 27 5.46 8.38 8.35
CA THR A 27 6.20 7.13 8.16
C THR A 27 5.97 6.19 9.33
N ALA A 28 6.01 4.89 9.06
CA ALA A 28 5.99 3.83 10.06
C ALA A 28 7.21 2.92 9.80
N GLY A 29 8.08 2.77 10.79
CA GLY A 29 9.29 1.96 10.65
C GLY A 29 10.21 2.43 9.51
N GLY A 30 10.26 3.74 9.23
CA GLY A 30 11.06 4.32 8.16
C GLY A 30 10.47 4.18 6.75
N LYS A 31 9.26 3.64 6.61
CA LYS A 31 8.54 3.57 5.34
C LYS A 31 7.31 4.47 5.34
N ASN A 32 7.06 5.10 4.20
CA ASN A 32 5.90 5.96 4.00
C ASN A 32 4.62 5.12 4.10
N ILE A 33 3.65 5.63 4.87
CA ILE A 33 2.37 4.95 5.11
C ILE A 33 1.45 5.14 3.91
N ALA A 34 0.84 4.07 3.44
CA ALA A 34 -0.16 4.12 2.40
C ALA A 34 -1.48 4.72 2.92
N LEU A 35 -2.04 5.67 2.20
CA LEU A 35 -3.31 6.33 2.49
C LEU A 35 -4.37 5.96 1.45
N GLN A 36 -5.62 6.28 1.75
CA GLN A 36 -6.71 6.15 0.79
C GLN A 36 -6.42 7.02 -0.44
N GLY A 37 -6.59 6.43 -1.63
CA GLY A 37 -6.27 7.07 -2.91
C GLY A 37 -4.85 6.82 -3.43
N ASP A 38 -3.93 6.30 -2.61
CA ASP A 38 -2.60 5.94 -3.08
C ASP A 38 -2.66 4.75 -4.04
N LEU A 39 -1.64 4.66 -4.90
CA LEU A 39 -1.60 3.65 -5.96
C LEU A 39 -0.96 2.35 -5.51
N VAL A 40 -1.53 1.25 -5.98
CA VAL A 40 -0.98 -0.11 -5.94
C VAL A 40 -0.89 -0.65 -7.36
N THR A 41 0.16 -1.39 -7.68
CA THR A 41 0.19 -2.19 -8.91
C THR A 41 -0.48 -3.54 -8.67
N CYS A 42 -1.22 -4.06 -9.65
CA CYS A 42 -1.75 -5.41 -9.62
C CYS A 42 -1.28 -6.18 -10.87
N PRO A 43 -0.43 -7.22 -10.72
CA PRO A 43 0.09 -7.98 -11.86
C PRO A 43 -1.00 -8.81 -12.55
N GLN A 44 -2.01 -9.26 -11.79
CA GLN A 44 -3.11 -10.05 -12.33
C GLN A 44 -4.06 -9.20 -13.17
N CYS A 45 -4.38 -7.98 -12.70
CA CYS A 45 -5.23 -7.03 -13.43
C CYS A 45 -4.46 -6.20 -14.47
N LYS A 46 -3.12 -6.31 -14.50
CA LYS A 46 -2.20 -5.61 -15.40
C LYS A 46 -2.36 -4.08 -15.36
N GLY A 47 -2.50 -3.51 -14.17
CA GLY A 47 -2.73 -2.08 -14.01
C GLY A 47 -2.43 -1.54 -12.61
N ASN A 48 -2.62 -0.23 -12.46
CA ASN A 48 -2.51 0.46 -11.18
C ASN A 48 -3.90 0.83 -10.66
N PHE A 49 -4.12 0.62 -9.37
CA PHE A 49 -5.41 0.79 -8.70
C PHE A 49 -5.22 1.63 -7.44
N HIS A 50 -6.28 2.32 -7.03
CA HIS A 50 -6.27 3.14 -5.82
C HIS A 50 -6.60 2.27 -4.60
N ILE A 51 -5.98 2.56 -3.45
CA ILE A 51 -6.36 2.00 -2.15
C ILE A 51 -7.69 2.64 -1.73
N ALA A 52 -8.68 1.80 -1.41
CA ALA A 52 -10.01 2.20 -0.97
C ALA A 52 -10.18 1.96 0.54
#